data_AF-A0A166REY2-F1
#
_entry.id   AF-A0A166REY2-F1
#
_cell.length_a   1.000
_cell.length_b   1.000
_cell.length_c   1.000
_cell.angle_alpha   90.00
_cell.angle_beta   90.00
_cell.angle_gamma   90.00
#
_symmetry.space_group_name_H-M   'P 1'
#
loop_
_entity.id
_entity.type
_entity.pdbx_description
1 polymer ?
#
loop_
_entity_poly.entity_id
_entity_poly.type
_entity_poly.pdbx_seq_one_letter_code
_entity_poly.pdbx_strand_id
1 'polypeptide(L)'
;MHNHPHSKPKQSRTGPRNPRDPRPMAKWAIQEWATQLMEKVVNKESGVMASIIGGLHLPSTDEKAPTFLRILIAAVIPAKKRKREGAVPASFTDHFNKPAAGGTGGNRRDPFIIAVVMMMVFAARNIQVVVFKQIIGLFLFGNSCSFAVYALLNRLGLSTSYTTVGKLLRVLTIASQATIQELAPIRAFLVIYDNINRMRRAWDPDLGQKDTVLNGTAATIVELEDCDVEKALDPKILKAATDRGDRKNLNIRDLTDQVDWDRLHQVFGTHVVKFLVDEIPSLARHRNFVNNRYKTTHSSHPMRPGRKSKIHPLQTSDINEGTTEGQKDVIDDILLRQMKLTKEEIAKVLLILGGDQSTRVISTHWGPETGDAMADLSTFRAANELLNRKVKKSKRPDYYPAQGLVFDTLKLEVLDCWKVLLDVTDLEAHFAQESACSDIEDLLRQAGQISQRYLSARSAQAA
;
A
#
# COMPACT_ATOMS: atom_id res chain seq x y z
N MET A 1 19.72 -19.36 34.46
CA MET A 1 19.65 -18.42 35.60
C MET A 1 21.05 -18.25 36.15
N HIS A 2 21.81 -17.25 35.68
CA HIS A 2 23.00 -16.71 36.35
C HIS A 2 23.14 -15.25 35.90
N ASN A 3 22.85 -14.31 36.80
CA ASN A 3 22.95 -12.87 36.55
C ASN A 3 24.37 -12.41 36.91
N HIS A 4 25.08 -11.82 35.94
CA HIS A 4 26.41 -11.27 36.14
C HIS A 4 26.32 -9.94 36.94
N PRO A 5 27.20 -9.68 37.95
CA PRO A 5 27.05 -8.57 38.89
C PRO A 5 27.26 -7.15 38.32
N HIS A 6 27.64 -7.04 37.05
CA HIS A 6 27.97 -5.76 36.41
C HIS A 6 27.07 -5.37 35.24
N SER A 7 25.97 -6.10 35.02
CA SER A 7 24.98 -5.72 34.00
C SER A 7 24.02 -4.65 34.55
N LYS A 8 24.39 -3.37 34.43
CA LYS A 8 23.42 -2.28 34.60
C LYS A 8 22.38 -2.39 33.47
N PRO A 9 21.07 -2.46 33.76
CA PRO A 9 20.05 -2.45 32.72
C PRO A 9 20.17 -1.16 31.90
N LYS A 10 20.26 -1.28 30.57
CA LYS A 10 20.21 -0.11 29.67
C LYS A 10 18.91 0.65 29.94
N GLN A 11 19.03 1.90 30.38
CA GLN A 11 17.89 2.80 30.51
C GLN A 11 17.17 2.89 29.16
N SER A 12 15.87 2.62 29.19
CA SER A 12 14.97 2.86 28.07
C SER A 12 15.11 4.32 27.64
N ARG A 13 15.52 4.55 26.38
CA ARG A 13 15.48 5.88 25.75
C ARG A 13 14.02 6.32 25.70
N THR A 14 13.63 7.23 26.59
CA THR A 14 12.37 7.98 26.54
C THR A 14 12.49 9.09 25.49
N GLY A 15 12.47 8.71 24.22
CA GLY A 15 12.25 9.65 23.12
C GLY A 15 10.77 9.97 22.94
N PRO A 16 10.40 11.15 22.41
CA PRO A 16 9.02 11.46 22.05
C PRO A 16 8.50 10.40 21.07
N ARG A 17 7.32 9.83 21.37
CA ARG A 17 6.63 8.90 20.47
C ARG A 17 6.37 9.63 19.15
N ASN A 18 7.04 9.22 18.08
CA ASN A 18 6.68 9.63 16.73
C ASN A 18 5.17 9.36 16.52
N PRO A 19 4.41 10.32 15.96
CA PRO A 19 3.04 10.05 15.54
C PRO A 19 3.07 8.84 14.59
N ARG A 20 2.19 7.87 14.83
CA ARG A 20 2.05 6.69 13.97
C ARG A 20 1.77 7.18 12.56
N ASP A 21 2.67 6.84 11.63
CA ASP A 21 2.47 7.06 10.21
C ASP A 21 1.14 6.38 9.78
N PRO A 22 0.14 7.13 9.29
CA PRO A 22 -1.16 6.58 8.93
C PRO A 22 -1.18 5.87 7.57
N ARG A 23 -0.03 5.71 6.90
CA ARG A 23 0.03 5.07 5.57
C ARG A 23 -0.11 3.53 5.69
N PRO A 24 -1.16 2.93 5.09
CA PRO A 24 -1.44 1.51 5.21
C PRO A 24 -0.47 0.71 4.33
N MET A 25 0.47 0.00 4.97
CA MET A 25 1.30 -1.01 4.32
C MET A 25 0.49 -2.27 3.96
N ALA A 26 1.07 -3.15 3.14
CA ALA A 26 0.54 -4.48 2.78
C ALA A 26 -0.03 -5.29 3.95
N LYS A 27 0.45 -5.06 5.18
CA LYS A 27 -0.10 -5.66 6.41
C LYS A 27 -1.56 -5.27 6.66
N TRP A 28 -1.95 -4.03 6.39
CA TRP A 28 -3.34 -3.58 6.50
C TRP A 28 -4.21 -4.17 5.39
N ALA A 29 -3.72 -4.28 4.16
CA ALA A 29 -4.44 -4.93 3.06
C ALA A 29 -4.67 -6.42 3.32
N ILE A 30 -3.65 -7.14 3.83
CA ILE A 30 -3.78 -8.53 4.27
C ILE A 30 -4.76 -8.64 5.45
N GLN A 31 -4.75 -7.68 6.38
CA GLN A 31 -5.67 -7.66 7.51
C GLN A 31 -7.13 -7.36 7.08
N GLU A 32 -7.35 -6.40 6.19
CA GLU A 32 -8.66 -6.07 5.64
C GLU A 32 -9.21 -7.25 4.82
N TRP A 33 -8.38 -7.84 3.96
CA TRP A 33 -8.73 -9.05 3.20
C TRP A 33 -9.07 -10.23 4.11
N ALA A 34 -8.23 -10.51 5.12
CA ALA A 34 -8.50 -11.55 6.10
C ALA A 34 -9.81 -11.28 6.86
N THR A 35 -10.12 -10.01 7.13
CA THR A 35 -11.36 -9.61 7.81
C THR A 35 -12.60 -9.78 6.94
N GLN A 36 -12.54 -9.41 5.66
CA GLN A 36 -13.62 -9.63 4.70
C GLN A 36 -13.87 -11.12 4.44
N LEU A 37 -12.79 -11.91 4.36
CA LEU A 37 -12.88 -13.36 4.24
C LEU A 37 -13.49 -13.99 5.49
N MET A 38 -13.10 -13.53 6.69
CA MET A 38 -13.73 -13.94 7.95
C MET A 38 -15.23 -13.67 7.94
N GLU A 39 -15.66 -12.49 7.48
CA GLU A 39 -17.08 -12.14 7.38
C GLU A 39 -17.84 -13.10 6.45
N LYS A 40 -17.28 -13.43 5.28
CA LYS A 40 -17.88 -14.39 4.35
C LYS A 40 -17.99 -15.81 4.95
N VAL A 41 -16.95 -16.28 5.63
CA VAL A 41 -16.94 -17.62 6.25
C VAL A 41 -17.90 -17.69 7.43
N VAL A 42 -17.93 -16.67 8.29
CA VAL A 42 -18.87 -16.59 9.42
C VAL A 42 -20.32 -16.56 8.91
N ASN A 43 -20.61 -15.80 7.86
CA ASN A 43 -21.95 -15.76 7.26
C ASN A 43 -22.35 -17.12 6.68
N LYS A 44 -21.45 -17.79 5.94
CA LYS A 44 -21.70 -19.12 5.37
C LYS A 44 -21.95 -20.18 6.47
N GLU A 45 -21.10 -20.21 7.48
CA GLU A 45 -21.21 -21.16 8.59
C GLU A 45 -22.40 -20.86 9.50
N SER A 46 -22.81 -19.59 9.63
CA SER A 46 -24.05 -19.24 10.33
C SER A 46 -25.28 -19.85 9.65
N GLY A 47 -25.28 -19.94 8.31
CA GLY A 47 -26.32 -20.62 7.54
C GLY A 47 -26.32 -22.14 7.76
N VAL A 48 -25.14 -22.77 7.84
CA VAL A 48 -24.99 -24.20 8.13
C VAL A 48 -25.40 -24.52 9.57
N MET A 49 -25.01 -23.69 10.53
CA MET A 49 -25.37 -23.84 11.95
C MET A 49 -26.87 -23.62 12.21
N ALA A 50 -27.55 -22.82 11.37
CA ALA A 50 -29.00 -22.65 11.39
C ALA A 50 -29.75 -23.76 10.64
N SER A 51 -29.05 -24.61 9.88
CA SER A 51 -29.65 -25.72 9.14
C SER A 51 -29.88 -26.95 10.01
N ILE A 52 -30.81 -27.81 9.60
CA ILE A 52 -31.22 -29.05 10.29
C ILE A 52 -30.03 -29.98 10.57
N ILE A 53 -28.97 -29.92 9.77
CA ILE A 53 -27.76 -30.76 9.88
C ILE A 53 -26.83 -30.27 11.01
N GLY A 54 -26.92 -29.01 11.43
CA GLY A 54 -26.05 -28.38 12.43
C GLY A 54 -26.32 -28.76 13.89
N GLY A 55 -27.37 -29.55 14.16
CA GLY A 55 -27.66 -30.14 15.48
C GLY A 55 -28.29 -29.20 16.51
N LEU A 56 -28.50 -27.92 16.22
CA LEU A 56 -29.17 -26.97 17.10
C LEU A 56 -30.69 -26.96 16.81
N HIS A 57 -31.45 -27.82 17.50
CA HIS A 57 -32.90 -27.86 17.36
C HIS A 57 -33.55 -26.67 18.08
N LEU A 58 -34.31 -25.87 17.35
CA LEU A 58 -35.35 -24.99 17.90
C LEU A 58 -36.70 -25.51 17.40
N PRO A 59 -37.74 -25.57 18.26
CA PRO A 59 -39.04 -26.07 17.86
C PRO A 59 -39.62 -25.18 16.75
N SER A 60 -39.88 -25.79 15.60
CA SER A 60 -40.43 -25.15 14.42
C SER A 60 -41.95 -25.12 14.51
N THR A 61 -42.50 -23.96 14.79
CA THR A 61 -43.82 -23.58 14.27
C THR A 61 -43.71 -22.14 13.82
N ASP A 62 -44.00 -21.94 12.53
CA ASP A 62 -43.95 -20.71 11.73
C ASP A 62 -42.62 -20.39 11.04
N GLU A 63 -42.70 -20.37 9.71
CA GLU A 63 -41.69 -20.01 8.72
C GLU A 63 -41.15 -18.58 8.93
N LYS A 64 -40.32 -18.35 9.95
CA LYS A 64 -39.37 -17.23 10.05
C LYS A 64 -38.20 -17.63 10.93
N ALA A 65 -37.16 -18.28 10.40
CA ALA A 65 -35.84 -18.11 11.01
C ALA A 65 -35.48 -16.61 10.86
N PRO A 66 -35.37 -15.83 11.96
CA PRO A 66 -34.12 -15.77 12.70
C PRO A 66 -34.29 -15.28 14.16
N THR A 67 -34.73 -16.10 15.11
CA THR A 67 -34.86 -15.65 16.51
C THR A 67 -33.50 -15.65 17.24
N PHE A 68 -32.63 -16.60 16.96
CA PHE A 68 -31.32 -16.70 17.63
C PHE A 68 -30.32 -15.61 17.18
N LEU A 69 -30.30 -15.29 15.87
CA LEU A 69 -29.51 -14.17 15.35
C LEU A 69 -30.05 -12.82 15.83
N ARG A 70 -31.37 -12.69 16.02
CA ARG A 70 -31.98 -11.52 16.67
C ARG A 70 -31.59 -11.41 18.14
N ILE A 71 -31.41 -12.51 18.86
CA ILE A 71 -30.86 -12.51 20.22
C ILE A 71 -29.38 -12.08 20.20
N LEU A 72 -28.61 -12.55 19.21
CA LEU A 72 -27.20 -12.17 19.00
C LEU A 72 -27.06 -10.67 18.67
N ILE A 73 -27.92 -10.13 17.80
CA ILE A 73 -27.98 -8.71 17.45
C ILE A 73 -28.56 -7.87 18.62
N ALA A 74 -29.55 -8.38 19.35
CA ALA A 74 -30.15 -7.69 20.49
C ALA A 74 -29.23 -7.64 21.71
N ALA A 75 -28.37 -8.65 21.91
CA ALA A 75 -27.30 -8.62 22.91
C ALA A 75 -26.20 -7.61 22.52
N VAL A 76 -26.01 -7.37 21.21
CA VAL A 76 -25.02 -6.44 20.66
C VAL A 76 -25.45 -4.97 20.69
N ILE A 77 -26.75 -4.69 20.79
CA ILE A 77 -27.29 -3.32 20.80
C ILE A 77 -27.59 -2.88 22.25
N PRO A 78 -26.86 -1.88 22.81
CA PRO A 78 -27.17 -1.37 24.15
C PRO A 78 -28.59 -0.79 24.20
N ALA A 79 -29.34 -1.14 25.25
CA ALA A 79 -30.77 -0.84 25.42
C ALA A 79 -31.19 0.63 25.20
N LYS A 80 -30.27 1.60 25.36
CA LYS A 80 -30.53 3.03 25.13
C LYS A 80 -30.59 3.47 23.65
N LYS A 81 -30.27 2.59 22.69
CA LYS A 81 -30.36 2.87 21.23
C LYS A 81 -31.53 2.16 20.54
N ARG A 82 -32.53 1.70 21.28
CA ARG A 82 -33.81 1.25 20.70
C ARG A 82 -34.67 2.46 20.31
N LYS A 83 -34.24 3.22 19.29
CA LYS A 83 -35.16 4.03 18.48
C LYS A 83 -34.57 4.32 17.09
N ARG A 84 -35.43 4.05 16.11
CA ARG A 84 -35.38 4.22 14.66
C ARG A 84 -34.73 3.10 13.84
N GLU A 85 -35.59 2.53 13.00
CA GLU A 85 -35.34 1.63 11.88
C GLU A 85 -34.20 2.16 10.99
N GLY A 86 -33.33 1.27 10.53
CA GLY A 86 -32.27 1.60 9.57
C GLY A 86 -30.82 1.40 10.05
N ALA A 87 -30.57 0.88 11.25
CA ALA A 87 -29.20 0.56 11.67
C ALA A 87 -28.69 -0.72 10.95
N VAL A 88 -27.85 -0.51 9.93
CA VAL A 88 -27.03 -1.55 9.30
C VAL A 88 -26.23 -2.29 10.39
N PRO A 89 -26.18 -3.63 10.40
CA PRO A 89 -25.37 -4.36 11.37
C PRO A 89 -23.91 -3.90 11.26
N ALA A 90 -23.29 -3.52 12.38
CA ALA A 90 -21.88 -3.16 12.40
C ALA A 90 -21.04 -4.35 11.86
N SER A 91 -20.29 -4.14 10.77
CA SER A 91 -19.41 -5.16 10.21
C SER A 91 -18.31 -5.51 11.22
N PHE A 92 -17.83 -6.76 11.21
CA PHE A 92 -16.65 -7.19 11.97
C PHE A 92 -15.45 -6.27 11.69
N THR A 93 -15.35 -5.76 10.47
CA THR A 93 -14.34 -4.81 10.01
C THR A 93 -14.39 -3.49 10.79
N ASP A 94 -15.59 -2.96 11.05
CA ASP A 94 -15.77 -1.73 11.83
C ASP A 94 -15.43 -1.93 13.32
N HIS A 95 -15.56 -3.15 13.83
CA HIS A 95 -15.21 -3.47 15.21
C HIS A 95 -13.70 -3.60 15.41
N PHE A 96 -12.99 -4.36 14.56
CA PHE A 96 -11.54 -4.55 14.66
C PHE A 96 -10.72 -3.29 14.31
N ASN A 97 -11.30 -2.35 13.57
CA ASN A 97 -10.68 -1.06 13.27
C ASN A 97 -10.84 -0.02 14.40
N LYS A 98 -11.66 -0.29 15.42
CA LYS A 98 -11.77 0.61 16.58
C LYS A 98 -10.52 0.52 17.44
N PRO A 99 -9.95 1.66 17.87
CA PRO A 99 -8.86 1.64 18.85
C PRO A 99 -9.34 0.96 20.14
N ALA A 100 -8.48 0.12 20.73
CA ALA A 100 -8.77 -0.52 22.00
C ALA A 100 -9.11 0.53 23.06
N ALA A 101 -10.18 0.30 23.83
CA ALA A 101 -10.61 1.23 24.86
C ALA A 101 -9.49 1.44 25.90
N GLY A 102 -9.20 2.70 26.24
CA GLY A 102 -8.20 3.04 27.26
C GLY A 102 -8.57 2.44 28.61
N GLY A 103 -7.59 1.94 29.36
CA GLY A 103 -7.79 1.23 30.63
C GLY A 103 -8.19 2.13 31.80
N THR A 104 -9.28 2.88 31.69
CA THR A 104 -9.74 3.82 32.74
C THR A 104 -10.76 3.19 33.71
N GLY A 105 -10.87 1.86 33.76
CA GLY A 105 -11.66 1.14 34.77
C GLY A 105 -13.19 1.26 34.66
N GLY A 106 -13.72 2.07 33.73
CA GLY A 106 -15.16 2.28 33.50
C GLY A 106 -15.70 1.73 32.18
N ASN A 107 -14.90 0.95 31.44
CA ASN A 107 -15.30 0.46 30.13
C ASN A 107 -16.44 -0.56 30.24
N ARG A 108 -17.59 -0.24 29.63
CA ARG A 108 -18.63 -1.25 29.39
C ARG A 108 -18.03 -2.38 28.54
N ARG A 109 -18.29 -3.63 28.94
CA ARG A 109 -17.90 -4.80 28.14
C ARG A 109 -18.49 -4.65 26.75
N ASP A 110 -17.63 -4.68 25.73
CA ASP A 110 -18.09 -4.64 24.36
C ASP A 110 -18.97 -5.88 24.12
N PRO A 111 -20.19 -5.72 23.58
CA PRO A 111 -21.04 -6.86 23.31
C PRO A 111 -20.43 -7.91 22.38
N PHE A 112 -19.44 -7.53 21.58
CA PHE A 112 -18.63 -8.44 20.79
C PHE A 112 -17.90 -9.49 21.64
N ILE A 113 -17.49 -9.13 22.86
CA ILE A 113 -16.88 -10.06 23.82
C ILE A 113 -17.84 -11.19 24.14
N ILE A 114 -19.15 -10.91 24.23
CA ILE A 114 -20.17 -11.93 24.49
C ILE A 114 -20.25 -12.90 23.29
N ALA A 115 -20.21 -12.39 22.06
CA ALA A 115 -20.18 -13.23 20.86
C ALA A 115 -18.93 -14.12 20.79
N VAL A 116 -17.76 -13.59 21.15
CA VAL A 116 -16.50 -14.34 21.21
C VAL A 116 -16.55 -15.42 22.31
N VAL A 117 -17.05 -15.09 23.50
CA VAL A 117 -17.22 -16.06 24.60
C VAL A 117 -18.19 -17.17 24.20
N MET A 118 -19.30 -16.84 23.52
CA MET A 118 -20.22 -17.85 22.99
C MET A 118 -19.54 -18.75 21.96
N MET A 119 -18.77 -18.19 21.02
CA MET A 119 -17.99 -18.98 20.06
C MET A 119 -16.96 -19.90 20.74
N MET A 120 -16.32 -19.44 21.82
CA MET A 120 -15.42 -20.27 22.63
C MET A 120 -16.18 -21.43 23.30
N VAL A 121 -17.35 -21.17 23.88
CA VAL A 121 -18.19 -22.21 24.49
C VAL A 121 -18.66 -23.21 23.44
N PHE A 122 -19.07 -22.76 22.26
CA PHE A 122 -19.45 -23.64 21.15
C PHE A 122 -18.27 -24.48 20.67
N ALA A 123 -17.09 -23.89 20.51
CA ALA A 123 -15.87 -24.59 20.11
C ALA A 123 -15.33 -25.56 21.18
N ALA A 124 -15.74 -25.37 22.45
CA ALA A 124 -15.44 -26.28 23.55
C ALA A 124 -16.41 -27.47 23.59
N ARG A 125 -17.70 -27.27 23.26
CA ARG A 125 -18.71 -28.34 23.26
C ARG A 125 -18.80 -29.11 21.94
N ASN A 126 -18.41 -28.49 20.83
CA ASN A 126 -18.44 -29.09 19.51
C ASN A 126 -17.09 -28.94 18.82
N ILE A 127 -16.39 -30.07 18.66
CA ILE A 127 -15.09 -30.15 17.97
C ILE A 127 -15.18 -29.69 16.52
N GLN A 128 -16.35 -29.77 15.89
CA GLN A 128 -16.59 -29.32 14.51
C GLN A 128 -16.61 -27.78 14.38
N VAL A 129 -16.78 -27.04 15.47
CA VAL A 129 -16.75 -25.58 15.47
C VAL A 129 -15.29 -25.11 15.57
N VAL A 130 -14.58 -25.18 14.43
CA VAL A 130 -13.14 -24.84 14.36
C VAL A 130 -12.90 -23.38 13.97
N VAL A 131 -13.92 -22.67 13.49
CA VAL A 131 -13.82 -21.31 12.94
C VAL A 131 -13.15 -20.33 13.91
N PHE A 132 -13.55 -20.33 15.18
CA PHE A 132 -12.92 -19.48 16.20
C PHE A 132 -11.40 -19.74 16.30
N LYS A 133 -11.02 -21.01 16.41
CA LYS A 133 -9.62 -21.44 16.53
C LYS A 133 -8.82 -21.12 15.26
N GLN A 134 -9.45 -21.22 14.09
CA GLN A 134 -8.84 -20.88 12.79
C GLN A 134 -8.63 -19.37 12.64
N ILE A 135 -9.59 -18.55 13.07
CA ILE A 135 -9.49 -17.08 13.07
C ILE A 135 -8.31 -16.63 13.93
N ILE A 136 -8.23 -17.13 15.16
CA ILE A 136 -7.11 -16.81 16.06
C ILE A 136 -5.79 -17.32 15.44
N GLY A 137 -5.78 -18.52 14.87
CA GLY A 137 -4.60 -19.06 14.18
C GLY A 137 -4.10 -18.20 13.02
N LEU A 138 -5.02 -17.72 12.16
CA LEU A 138 -4.70 -16.81 11.06
C LEU A 138 -4.21 -15.44 11.56
N PHE A 139 -4.84 -14.91 12.62
CA PHE A 139 -4.42 -13.65 13.23
C PHE A 139 -2.99 -13.72 13.81
N LEU A 140 -2.66 -14.81 14.52
CA LEU A 140 -1.31 -15.06 15.00
C LEU A 140 -0.32 -15.19 13.84
N PHE A 141 -0.76 -15.70 12.69
CA PHE A 141 0.09 -15.89 11.51
C PHE A 141 0.42 -14.57 10.86
N GLY A 142 -0.60 -13.73 10.64
CA GLY A 142 -0.42 -12.37 10.14
C GLY A 142 0.45 -11.49 11.05
N ASN A 143 0.53 -11.81 12.34
CA ASN A 143 1.40 -11.13 13.29
C ASN A 143 2.78 -11.78 13.51
N SER A 144 3.12 -12.81 12.72
CA SER A 144 4.41 -13.51 12.80
C SER A 144 4.72 -14.02 14.22
N CYS A 145 3.70 -14.48 14.94
CA CYS A 145 3.87 -15.05 16.28
C CYS A 145 4.75 -16.31 16.23
N SER A 146 5.53 -16.56 17.29
CA SER A 146 6.41 -17.72 17.37
C SER A 146 5.62 -19.03 17.44
N PHE A 147 6.21 -20.12 16.95
CA PHE A 147 5.61 -21.46 16.99
C PHE A 147 5.21 -21.88 18.41
N ALA A 148 5.97 -21.46 19.43
CA ALA A 148 5.65 -21.73 20.83
C ALA A 148 4.30 -21.15 21.25
N VAL A 149 3.93 -19.96 20.75
CA VAL A 149 2.63 -19.34 21.02
C VAL A 149 1.49 -20.17 20.42
N TYR A 150 1.67 -20.71 19.21
CA TYR A 150 0.70 -21.64 18.62
C TYR A 150 0.58 -22.92 19.43
N ALA A 151 1.70 -23.52 19.85
CA ALA A 151 1.68 -24.75 20.63
C ALA A 151 0.94 -24.55 21.96
N LEU A 152 1.20 -23.43 22.65
CA LEU A 152 0.52 -23.08 23.89
C LEU A 152 -0.99 -22.85 23.65
N LEU A 153 -1.35 -21.95 22.74
CA LEU A 153 -2.75 -21.61 22.49
C LEU A 153 -3.55 -22.76 21.88
N ASN A 154 -2.90 -23.65 21.15
CA ASN A 154 -3.52 -24.88 20.67
C ASN A 154 -3.82 -25.86 21.79
N ARG A 155 -2.89 -26.05 22.75
CA ARG A 155 -3.13 -26.86 23.96
C ARG A 155 -4.22 -26.27 24.85
N LEU A 156 -4.34 -24.94 24.88
CA LEU A 156 -5.41 -24.23 25.59
C LEU A 156 -6.75 -24.22 24.82
N GLY A 157 -6.79 -24.78 23.60
CA GLY A 157 -8.01 -24.80 22.78
C GLY A 157 -8.41 -23.43 22.19
N LEU A 158 -7.52 -22.44 22.25
CA LEU A 158 -7.77 -21.07 21.79
C LEU A 158 -7.37 -20.84 20.32
N SER A 159 -6.47 -21.67 19.78
CA SER A 159 -5.99 -21.58 18.40
C SER A 159 -5.89 -22.96 17.76
N THR A 160 -5.96 -23.03 16.43
CA THR A 160 -5.52 -24.21 15.69
C THR A 160 -4.00 -24.35 15.72
N SER A 161 -3.50 -25.55 15.45
CA SER A 161 -2.05 -25.78 15.31
C SER A 161 -1.50 -24.97 14.13
N TYR A 162 -0.20 -24.65 14.19
CA TYR A 162 0.49 -23.96 13.10
C TYR A 162 0.37 -24.72 11.76
N THR A 163 0.44 -26.05 11.80
CA THR A 163 0.27 -26.91 10.62
C THR A 163 -1.14 -26.80 10.02
N THR A 164 -2.17 -26.67 10.85
CA THR A 164 -3.55 -26.50 10.40
C THR A 164 -3.75 -25.13 9.77
N VAL A 165 -3.16 -24.07 10.34
CA VAL A 165 -3.16 -22.74 9.74
C VAL A 165 -2.48 -22.76 8.36
N GLY A 166 -1.34 -23.46 8.24
CA GLY A 166 -0.67 -23.65 6.96
C GLY A 166 -1.54 -24.37 5.91
N LYS A 167 -2.28 -25.42 6.31
CA LYS A 167 -3.24 -26.09 5.43
C LYS A 167 -4.38 -25.16 5.00
N LEU A 168 -4.93 -24.39 5.95
CA LEU A 168 -5.99 -23.42 5.67
C LEU A 168 -5.51 -22.36 4.67
N LEU A 169 -4.32 -21.80 4.87
CA LEU A 169 -3.73 -20.84 3.94
C LEU A 169 -3.60 -21.43 2.53
N ARG A 170 -3.17 -22.68 2.40
CA ARG A 170 -3.11 -23.35 1.08
C ARG A 170 -4.47 -23.46 0.41
N VAL A 171 -5.51 -23.84 1.16
CA VAL A 171 -6.88 -23.91 0.64
C VAL A 171 -7.35 -22.53 0.18
N LEU A 172 -7.07 -21.49 0.95
CA LEU A 172 -7.38 -20.11 0.57
C LEU A 172 -6.61 -19.66 -0.67
N THR A 173 -5.34 -20.02 -0.80
CA THR A 173 -4.54 -19.75 -2.02
C THR A 173 -5.17 -20.40 -3.25
N ILE A 174 -5.59 -21.67 -3.15
CA ILE A 174 -6.25 -22.37 -4.26
C ILE A 174 -7.55 -21.67 -4.64
N ALA A 175 -8.36 -21.26 -3.66
CA ALA A 175 -9.61 -20.55 -3.92
C ALA A 175 -9.36 -19.17 -4.59
N SER A 176 -8.40 -18.39 -4.10
CA SER A 176 -8.01 -17.12 -4.73
C SER A 176 -7.48 -17.31 -6.15
N GLN A 177 -6.70 -18.37 -6.39
CA GLN A 177 -6.18 -18.69 -7.71
C GLN A 177 -7.30 -19.03 -8.70
N ALA A 178 -8.35 -19.72 -8.26
CA ALA A 178 -9.52 -19.99 -9.10
C ALA A 178 -10.21 -18.70 -9.55
N THR A 179 -10.40 -17.73 -8.65
CA THR A 179 -10.94 -16.40 -9.00
C THR A 179 -10.07 -15.67 -10.02
N ILE A 180 -8.75 -15.76 -9.90
CA ILE A 180 -7.82 -15.17 -10.87
C ILE A 180 -7.94 -15.84 -12.24
N GLN A 181 -8.10 -17.16 -12.28
CA GLN A 181 -8.30 -17.91 -13.53
C GLN A 181 -9.64 -17.60 -14.19
N GLU A 182 -10.68 -17.30 -13.43
CA GLU A 182 -11.96 -16.81 -13.96
C GLU A 182 -11.85 -15.39 -14.55
N LEU A 183 -10.98 -14.55 -13.99
CA LEU A 183 -10.74 -13.19 -14.47
C LEU A 183 -9.85 -13.13 -15.71
N ALA A 184 -8.92 -14.09 -15.86
CA ALA A 184 -7.92 -14.08 -16.92
C ALA A 184 -8.50 -13.98 -18.36
N PRO A 185 -9.60 -14.68 -18.72
CA PRO A 185 -10.22 -14.55 -20.04
C PRO A 185 -10.89 -13.20 -20.30
N ILE A 186 -11.32 -12.49 -19.25
CA ILE A 186 -12.00 -11.19 -19.37
C ILE A 186 -11.03 -10.11 -19.83
N ARG A 187 -9.72 -10.28 -19.58
CA ARG A 187 -8.62 -9.43 -20.09
C ARG A 187 -8.74 -7.94 -19.71
N ALA A 188 -9.64 -7.60 -18.79
CA ALA A 188 -9.86 -6.27 -18.25
C ALA A 188 -9.08 -6.09 -16.95
N PHE A 189 -7.75 -6.19 -17.01
CA PHE A 189 -6.92 -6.01 -15.81
C PHE A 189 -5.54 -5.47 -16.15
N LEU A 190 -4.90 -4.85 -15.15
CA LEU A 190 -3.48 -4.52 -15.15
C LEU A 190 -2.77 -5.37 -14.11
N VAL A 191 -1.49 -5.65 -14.33
CA VAL A 191 -0.64 -6.37 -13.39
C VAL A 191 0.39 -5.42 -12.83
N ILE A 192 0.40 -5.28 -11.51
CA ILE A 192 1.46 -4.57 -10.79
C ILE A 192 2.32 -5.62 -10.11
N TYR A 193 3.62 -5.62 -10.37
CA TYR A 193 4.56 -6.48 -9.67
C TYR A 193 5.77 -5.70 -9.19
N ASP A 194 6.29 -6.11 -8.05
CA ASP A 194 7.41 -5.45 -7.39
C ASP A 194 8.22 -6.46 -6.56
N ASN A 195 9.48 -6.12 -6.32
CA ASN A 195 10.41 -6.88 -5.50
C ASN A 195 9.98 -6.88 -4.03
N ILE A 196 10.00 -8.06 -3.42
CA ILE A 196 9.95 -8.24 -1.97
C ILE A 196 11.31 -8.75 -1.50
N ASN A 197 11.95 -7.96 -0.65
CA ASN A 197 13.19 -8.36 0.02
C ASN A 197 12.90 -8.66 1.49
N ARG A 198 13.21 -9.88 1.94
CA ARG A 198 13.08 -10.30 3.33
C ARG A 198 14.44 -10.71 3.89
N MET A 199 14.92 -9.97 4.88
CA MET A 199 16.12 -10.35 5.61
C MET A 199 15.82 -11.54 6.52
N ARG A 200 16.44 -12.69 6.23
CA ARG A 200 16.47 -13.86 7.10
C ARG A 200 17.68 -13.71 8.01
N ARG A 201 17.41 -13.36 9.26
CA ARG A 201 18.44 -13.30 10.31
C ARG A 201 18.78 -14.71 10.77
N ALA A 202 20.07 -14.98 10.97
CA ALA A 202 20.49 -16.20 11.63
C ALA A 202 19.99 -16.17 13.08
N TRP A 203 19.25 -17.21 13.47
CA TRP A 203 18.83 -17.36 14.86
C TRP A 203 20.00 -17.99 15.62
N ASP A 204 20.65 -17.18 16.45
CA ASP A 204 21.90 -17.50 17.16
C ASP A 204 23.11 -17.66 16.21
N PRO A 205 23.62 -16.56 15.64
CA PRO A 205 24.68 -16.61 14.64
C PRO A 205 26.00 -17.11 15.24
N ASP A 206 26.46 -18.27 14.77
CA ASP A 206 27.84 -18.71 14.96
C ASP A 206 28.84 -17.81 14.19
N LEU A 207 30.12 -17.89 14.56
CA LEU A 207 31.19 -17.13 13.92
C LEU A 207 31.22 -17.44 12.40
N GLY A 208 30.89 -16.42 11.58
CA GLY A 208 30.87 -16.54 10.12
C GLY A 208 29.47 -16.65 9.49
N GLN A 209 28.41 -16.86 10.28
CA GLN A 209 27.05 -16.78 9.76
C GLN A 209 26.63 -15.33 9.55
N LYS A 210 26.11 -15.04 8.34
CA LYS A 210 25.64 -13.72 7.95
C LYS A 210 24.14 -13.76 7.69
N ASP A 211 23.50 -12.64 7.97
CA ASP A 211 22.12 -12.42 7.54
C ASP A 211 22.03 -12.57 6.02
N THR A 212 21.03 -13.33 5.57
CA THR A 212 20.78 -13.55 4.15
C THR A 212 19.56 -12.76 3.73
N VAL A 213 19.67 -12.02 2.63
CA VAL A 213 18.51 -11.34 2.03
C VAL A 213 17.87 -12.32 1.07
N LEU A 214 16.64 -12.71 1.37
CA LEU A 214 15.79 -13.46 0.44
C LEU A 214 15.10 -12.44 -0.47
N ASN A 215 15.35 -12.53 -1.76
CA ASN A 215 14.67 -11.74 -2.77
C ASN A 215 13.53 -12.57 -3.34
N GLY A 216 12.44 -11.93 -3.67
CA GLY A 216 11.32 -12.51 -4.38
C GLY A 216 10.49 -11.42 -5.03
N THR A 217 9.41 -11.80 -5.69
CA THR A 217 8.50 -10.88 -6.36
C THR A 217 7.09 -11.10 -5.85
N ALA A 218 6.38 -10.01 -5.53
CA ALA A 218 4.93 -10.04 -5.37
C ALA A 218 4.27 -9.38 -6.56
N ALA A 219 3.11 -9.90 -6.93
CA ALA A 219 2.29 -9.33 -7.96
C ALA A 219 0.85 -9.17 -7.46
N THR A 220 0.14 -8.21 -8.04
CA THR A 220 -1.27 -7.94 -7.77
C THR A 220 -1.93 -7.61 -9.09
N ILE A 221 -3.07 -8.24 -9.34
CA ILE A 221 -3.94 -7.89 -10.45
C ILE A 221 -4.90 -6.81 -9.96
N VAL A 222 -5.06 -5.76 -10.76
CA VAL A 222 -6.06 -4.73 -10.52
C VAL A 222 -7.06 -4.77 -11.67
N GLU A 223 -8.34 -4.95 -11.35
CA GLU A 223 -9.40 -4.96 -12.37
C GLU A 223 -9.52 -3.58 -13.02
N LEU A 224 -9.62 -3.57 -14.36
CA LEU A 224 -9.93 -2.38 -15.15
C LEU A 224 -11.45 -2.24 -15.26
N GLU A 225 -12.02 -1.40 -14.41
CA GLU A 225 -13.43 -1.05 -14.48
C GLU A 225 -13.70 0.04 -15.53
N ASP A 226 -14.89 0.03 -16.14
CA ASP A 226 -15.28 0.94 -17.24
C ASP A 226 -14.36 0.87 -18.48
N CYS A 227 -13.67 -0.26 -18.69
CA CYS A 227 -12.78 -0.47 -19.83
C CYS A 227 -13.44 -1.35 -20.89
N ASP A 228 -13.56 -0.84 -22.11
CA ASP A 228 -13.90 -1.66 -23.29
C ASP A 228 -12.61 -2.29 -23.83
N VAL A 229 -12.32 -3.51 -23.39
CA VAL A 229 -11.04 -4.21 -23.67
C VAL A 229 -10.79 -4.36 -25.17
N GLU A 230 -11.83 -4.63 -25.96
CA GLU A 230 -11.73 -4.83 -27.41
C GLU A 230 -11.38 -3.54 -28.16
N LYS A 231 -11.59 -2.37 -27.55
CA LYS A 231 -11.18 -1.08 -28.13
C LYS A 231 -9.90 -0.54 -27.49
N ALA A 232 -9.79 -0.65 -26.17
CA ALA A 232 -8.70 -0.05 -25.41
C ALA A 232 -7.39 -0.86 -25.51
N LEU A 233 -7.48 -2.19 -25.62
CA LEU A 233 -6.34 -3.11 -25.57
C LEU A 233 -6.24 -3.98 -26.84
N ASP A 234 -6.74 -3.48 -27.98
CA ASP A 234 -6.69 -4.20 -29.27
C ASP A 234 -5.26 -4.28 -29.83
N PRO A 235 -4.65 -5.48 -29.93
CA PRO A 235 -3.32 -5.63 -30.52
C PRO A 235 -3.29 -5.34 -32.02
N LYS A 236 -4.44 -5.34 -32.73
CA LYS A 236 -4.47 -5.14 -34.19
C LYS A 236 -3.98 -3.76 -34.57
N ILE A 237 -4.28 -2.73 -33.77
CA ILE A 237 -3.84 -1.36 -34.02
C ILE A 237 -2.31 -1.29 -33.98
N LEU A 238 -1.71 -1.89 -32.93
CA LEU A 238 -0.25 -1.96 -32.78
C LEU A 238 0.39 -2.78 -33.88
N LYS A 239 -0.20 -3.93 -34.24
CA LYS A 239 0.31 -4.80 -35.30
C LYS A 239 0.25 -4.10 -36.67
N ALA A 240 -0.86 -3.48 -37.01
CA ALA A 240 -1.00 -2.74 -38.25
C ALA A 240 -0.01 -1.56 -38.35
N ALA A 241 0.23 -0.83 -37.24
CA ALA A 241 1.25 0.21 -37.19
C ALA A 241 2.68 -0.35 -37.35
N THR A 242 2.93 -1.54 -36.79
CA THR A 242 4.21 -2.24 -36.94
C THR A 242 4.44 -2.69 -38.38
N ASP A 243 3.42 -3.26 -39.02
CA ASP A 243 3.47 -3.75 -40.41
C ASP A 243 3.68 -2.60 -41.41
N ARG A 244 3.10 -1.42 -41.15
CA ARG A 244 3.34 -0.19 -41.93
C ARG A 244 4.73 0.41 -41.68
N GLY A 245 5.43 -0.02 -40.63
CA GLY A 245 6.72 0.54 -40.25
C GLY A 245 6.62 1.96 -39.70
N ASP A 246 5.46 2.37 -39.18
CA ASP A 246 5.18 3.74 -38.71
C ASP A 246 6.22 4.21 -37.68
N ARG A 247 6.78 3.29 -36.90
CA ARG A 247 7.85 3.56 -35.92
C ARG A 247 9.09 4.21 -36.54
N LYS A 248 9.41 3.95 -37.81
CA LYS A 248 10.56 4.58 -38.49
C LYS A 248 10.33 6.07 -38.75
N ASN A 249 9.07 6.48 -38.83
CA ASN A 249 8.68 7.86 -39.08
C ASN A 249 8.41 8.63 -37.78
N LEU A 250 8.34 7.93 -36.64
CA LEU A 250 8.14 8.52 -35.33
C LEU A 250 9.33 9.41 -34.98
N ASN A 251 9.08 10.71 -34.89
CA ASN A 251 10.08 11.69 -34.51
C ASN A 251 9.82 12.21 -33.10
N ILE A 252 10.81 12.91 -32.51
CA ILE A 252 10.70 13.47 -31.16
C ILE A 252 9.57 14.51 -31.08
N ARG A 253 9.29 15.24 -32.17
CA ARG A 253 8.21 16.24 -32.18
C ARG A 253 6.85 15.56 -32.08
N ASP A 254 6.62 14.44 -32.77
CA ASP A 254 5.37 13.69 -32.66
C ASP A 254 5.09 13.24 -31.21
N LEU A 255 6.14 12.89 -30.46
CA LEU A 255 6.03 12.53 -29.04
C LEU A 255 5.84 13.77 -28.15
N THR A 256 6.54 14.86 -28.47
CA THR A 256 6.47 16.12 -27.73
C THR A 256 5.10 16.77 -27.89
N ASP A 257 4.53 16.75 -29.10
CA ASP A 257 3.25 17.38 -29.42
C ASP A 257 2.06 16.62 -28.84
N GLN A 258 2.23 15.34 -28.48
CA GLN A 258 1.23 14.56 -27.75
C GLN A 258 1.14 14.93 -26.26
N VAL A 259 2.14 15.61 -25.72
CA VAL A 259 2.14 16.04 -24.32
C VAL A 259 1.35 17.32 -24.17
N ASP A 260 0.37 17.32 -23.26
CA ASP A 260 -0.33 18.52 -22.82
C ASP A 260 0.61 19.38 -21.95
N TRP A 261 1.51 20.11 -22.62
CA TRP A 261 2.52 20.95 -21.98
C TRP A 261 1.89 22.03 -21.10
N ASP A 262 0.78 22.62 -21.52
CA ASP A 262 0.11 23.67 -20.75
C ASP A 262 -0.36 23.12 -19.40
N ARG A 263 -1.03 21.96 -19.40
CA ARG A 263 -1.42 21.29 -18.15
C ARG A 263 -0.19 20.87 -17.35
N LEU A 264 0.84 20.31 -17.98
CA LEU A 264 2.05 19.87 -17.30
C LEU A 264 2.76 21.03 -16.59
N HIS A 265 2.90 22.18 -17.26
CA HIS A 265 3.46 23.40 -16.66
C HIS A 265 2.61 23.91 -15.50
N GLN A 266 1.28 23.86 -15.61
CA GLN A 266 0.40 24.22 -14.49
C GLN A 266 0.55 23.27 -13.29
N VAL A 267 0.70 21.97 -13.55
CA VAL A 267 0.98 20.95 -12.52
C VAL A 267 2.31 21.24 -11.84
N PHE A 268 3.38 21.51 -12.60
CA PHE A 268 4.69 21.87 -12.05
C PHE A 268 4.64 23.15 -11.23
N GLY A 269 3.99 24.21 -11.72
CA GLY A 269 3.79 25.45 -10.97
C GLY A 269 3.04 25.19 -9.65
N THR A 270 2.02 24.34 -9.66
CA THR A 270 1.29 23.96 -8.44
C THR A 270 2.17 23.15 -7.48
N HIS A 271 3.11 22.32 -7.97
CA HIS A 271 4.07 21.61 -7.13
C HIS A 271 5.08 22.56 -6.50
N VAL A 272 5.56 23.55 -7.25
CA VAL A 272 6.48 24.59 -6.77
C VAL A 272 5.83 25.42 -5.65
N VAL A 273 4.57 25.83 -5.82
CA VAL A 273 3.80 26.49 -4.73
C VAL A 273 3.56 25.55 -3.56
N LYS A 274 3.27 24.27 -3.83
CA LYS A 274 3.03 23.28 -2.77
C LYS A 274 4.24 23.15 -1.84
N PHE A 275 5.46 23.08 -2.38
CA PHE A 275 6.66 23.00 -1.56
C PHE A 275 6.82 24.23 -0.67
N LEU A 276 6.54 25.43 -1.18
CA LEU A 276 6.57 26.66 -0.41
C LEU A 276 5.50 26.66 0.72
N VAL A 277 4.25 26.32 0.40
CA VAL A 277 3.12 26.31 1.35
C VAL A 277 3.27 25.23 2.43
N ASP A 278 3.90 24.10 2.11
CA ASP A 278 4.12 23.05 3.10
C ASP A 278 5.19 23.43 4.12
N GLU A 279 6.21 24.22 3.72
CA GLU A 279 7.29 24.67 4.62
C GLU A 279 7.00 25.96 5.38
N ILE A 280 6.36 26.94 4.74
CA ILE A 280 6.19 28.27 5.33
C ILE A 280 4.86 28.32 6.12
N PRO A 281 4.89 28.44 7.47
CA PRO A 281 3.67 28.37 8.27
C PRO A 281 2.66 29.48 7.96
N SER A 282 3.12 30.69 7.62
CA SER A 282 2.24 31.82 7.28
C SER A 282 1.41 31.59 6.01
N LEU A 283 1.87 30.72 5.11
CA LEU A 283 1.17 30.35 3.88
C LEU A 283 0.23 29.14 4.04
N ALA A 284 0.18 28.52 5.23
CA ALA A 284 -0.58 27.30 5.47
C ALA A 284 -2.08 27.41 5.12
N ARG A 285 -2.66 28.62 5.14
CA ARG A 285 -4.03 28.90 4.69
C ARG A 285 -4.29 28.48 3.24
N HIS A 286 -3.27 28.50 2.37
CA HIS A 286 -3.38 28.12 0.96
C HIS A 286 -3.27 26.61 0.73
N ARG A 287 -2.93 25.82 1.75
CA ARG A 287 -2.73 24.36 1.61
C ARG A 287 -3.97 23.66 1.06
N ASN A 288 -5.16 24.07 1.50
CA ASN A 288 -6.42 23.52 1.00
C ASN A 288 -6.67 23.87 -0.46
N PHE A 289 -6.38 25.10 -0.87
CA PHE A 289 -6.51 25.54 -2.25
C PHE A 289 -5.60 24.73 -3.18
N VAL A 290 -4.31 24.63 -2.84
CA VAL A 290 -3.31 23.87 -3.61
C VAL A 290 -3.71 22.39 -3.73
N ASN A 291 -4.09 21.76 -2.60
CA ASN A 291 -4.53 20.36 -2.60
C ASN A 291 -5.82 20.14 -3.41
N ASN A 292 -6.75 21.10 -3.40
CA ASN A 292 -7.98 21.02 -4.19
C ASN A 292 -7.71 21.16 -5.68
N ARG A 293 -6.71 21.95 -6.09
CA ARG A 293 -6.34 22.11 -7.49
C ARG A 293 -5.88 20.80 -8.13
N TYR A 294 -5.13 19.97 -7.40
CA TYR A 294 -4.79 18.60 -7.84
C TYR A 294 -6.00 17.68 -8.00
N LYS A 295 -7.00 17.83 -7.13
CA LYS A 295 -8.23 17.02 -7.16
C LYS A 295 -9.23 17.47 -8.23
N THR A 296 -9.11 18.71 -8.70
CA THR A 296 -10.07 19.35 -9.60
C THR A 296 -9.38 19.75 -10.91
N THR A 297 -8.83 20.95 -10.98
CA THR A 297 -8.25 21.57 -12.18
C THR A 297 -7.19 20.72 -12.87
N HIS A 298 -6.30 20.07 -12.11
CA HIS A 298 -5.18 19.30 -12.64
C HIS A 298 -5.45 17.80 -12.75
N SER A 299 -6.66 17.35 -12.37
CA SER A 299 -6.97 15.94 -12.40
C SER A 299 -7.21 15.47 -13.84
N SER A 300 -6.39 14.53 -14.30
CA SER A 300 -6.64 13.77 -15.53
C SER A 300 -7.22 12.41 -15.17
N HIS A 301 -8.31 12.03 -15.83
CA HIS A 301 -9.00 10.76 -15.64
C HIS A 301 -9.18 10.36 -14.15
N PRO A 302 -9.77 11.23 -13.30
CA PRO A 302 -9.96 10.92 -11.89
C PRO A 302 -10.76 9.63 -11.70
N MET A 303 -10.34 8.83 -10.72
CA MET A 303 -11.17 7.75 -10.21
C MET A 303 -12.50 8.32 -9.67
N ARG A 304 -13.62 7.63 -9.94
CA ARG A 304 -14.94 8.08 -9.48
C ARG A 304 -14.98 8.22 -7.94
N PRO A 305 -15.64 9.25 -7.39
CA PRO A 305 -15.76 9.42 -5.94
C PRO A 305 -16.32 8.17 -5.25
N GLY A 306 -15.65 7.71 -4.20
CA GLY A 306 -16.06 6.52 -3.43
C GLY A 306 -15.74 5.17 -4.07
N ARG A 307 -15.21 5.14 -5.31
CA ARG A 307 -14.76 3.90 -5.93
C ARG A 307 -13.51 3.37 -5.23
N LYS A 308 -13.49 2.06 -5.00
CA LYS A 308 -12.30 1.31 -4.56
C LYS A 308 -11.95 0.31 -5.66
N SER A 309 -10.69 0.30 -6.10
CA SER A 309 -10.22 -0.68 -7.07
C SER A 309 -10.29 -2.09 -6.48
N LYS A 310 -10.77 -3.04 -7.28
CA LYS A 310 -10.71 -4.46 -6.92
C LYS A 310 -9.30 -4.97 -7.21
N ILE A 311 -8.69 -5.53 -6.18
CA ILE A 311 -7.33 -6.03 -6.22
C ILE A 311 -7.32 -7.52 -5.89
N HIS A 312 -6.53 -8.28 -6.64
CA HIS A 312 -6.36 -9.71 -6.46
C HIS A 312 -4.87 -10.02 -6.29
N PRO A 313 -4.42 -10.30 -5.05
CA PRO A 313 -3.02 -10.67 -4.82
C PRO A 313 -2.68 -11.98 -5.52
N LEU A 314 -1.55 -11.99 -6.24
CA LEU A 314 -0.99 -13.18 -6.84
C LEU A 314 -0.07 -13.92 -5.86
N GLN A 315 0.26 -15.16 -6.17
CA GLN A 315 1.24 -15.91 -5.41
C GLN A 315 2.62 -15.25 -5.57
N THR A 316 3.32 -15.08 -4.44
CA THR A 316 4.71 -14.60 -4.44
C THR A 316 5.64 -15.64 -5.04
N SER A 317 6.60 -15.21 -5.85
CA SER A 317 7.68 -16.04 -6.39
C SER A 317 9.03 -15.70 -5.75
N ASP A 318 9.97 -16.62 -5.82
CA ASP A 318 11.38 -16.44 -5.46
C ASP A 318 12.22 -15.87 -6.62
N ILE A 319 11.55 -15.40 -7.67
CA ILE A 319 12.18 -14.81 -8.85
C ILE A 319 12.67 -13.41 -8.50
N ASN A 320 13.90 -13.10 -8.91
CA ASN A 320 14.53 -11.80 -8.72
C ASN A 320 14.21 -10.90 -9.92
N GLU A 321 13.15 -10.09 -9.81
CA GLU A 321 12.71 -9.16 -10.87
C GLU A 321 13.80 -8.17 -11.28
N GLY A 322 14.74 -7.83 -10.39
CA GLY A 322 15.74 -6.83 -10.73
C GLY A 322 16.86 -7.31 -11.69
N THR A 323 16.66 -8.39 -12.45
CA THR A 323 17.45 -8.78 -13.63
C THR A 323 16.52 -8.92 -14.84
N THR A 324 17.02 -8.67 -16.06
CA THR A 324 16.21 -8.76 -17.29
C THR A 324 15.61 -10.15 -17.50
N GLU A 325 16.39 -11.20 -17.22
CA GLU A 325 15.91 -12.59 -17.26
C GLU A 325 14.83 -12.83 -16.20
N GLY A 326 15.03 -12.32 -14.98
CA GLY A 326 14.06 -12.41 -13.91
C GLY A 326 12.73 -11.71 -14.22
N GLN A 327 12.75 -10.57 -14.91
CA GLN A 327 11.52 -9.92 -15.36
C GLN A 327 10.72 -10.80 -16.32
N LYS A 328 11.39 -11.44 -17.27
CA LYS A 328 10.73 -12.39 -18.19
C LYS A 328 10.13 -13.57 -17.42
N ASP A 329 10.90 -14.14 -16.51
CA ASP A 329 10.46 -15.27 -15.70
C ASP A 329 9.26 -14.91 -14.81
N VAL A 330 9.21 -13.68 -14.26
CA VAL A 330 8.05 -13.16 -13.52
C VAL A 330 6.81 -13.09 -14.42
N ILE A 331 6.95 -12.61 -15.65
CA ILE A 331 5.83 -12.51 -16.59
C ILE A 331 5.32 -13.91 -16.97
N ASP A 332 6.23 -14.84 -17.26
CA ASP A 332 5.88 -16.22 -17.58
C ASP A 332 5.21 -16.92 -16.37
N ASP A 333 5.72 -16.68 -15.16
CA ASP A 333 5.13 -17.16 -13.91
C ASP A 333 3.69 -16.68 -13.73
N ILE A 334 3.45 -15.38 -13.90
CA ILE A 334 2.13 -14.78 -13.73
C ILE A 334 1.16 -15.27 -14.81
N LEU A 335 1.52 -15.14 -16.08
CA LEU A 335 0.59 -15.38 -17.20
C LEU A 335 0.39 -16.88 -17.48
N LEU A 336 1.48 -17.65 -17.58
CA LEU A 336 1.42 -19.05 -17.96
C LEU A 336 1.14 -19.96 -16.76
N ARG A 337 1.83 -19.75 -15.63
CA ARG A 337 1.69 -20.66 -14.46
C ARG A 337 0.48 -20.31 -13.60
N GLN A 338 0.33 -19.05 -13.19
CA GLN A 338 -0.69 -18.64 -12.23
C GLN A 338 -2.07 -18.44 -12.88
N MET A 339 -2.14 -17.64 -13.95
CA MET A 339 -3.37 -17.36 -14.70
C MET A 339 -3.78 -18.46 -15.68
N LYS A 340 -2.87 -19.39 -16.01
CA LYS A 340 -3.13 -20.52 -16.93
C LYS A 340 -3.51 -20.10 -18.35
N LEU A 341 -3.07 -18.92 -18.80
CA LEU A 341 -3.25 -18.49 -20.18
C LEU A 341 -2.31 -19.25 -21.10
N THR A 342 -2.76 -19.57 -22.31
CA THR A 342 -1.86 -20.14 -23.33
C THR A 342 -1.08 -19.04 -24.04
N LYS A 343 0.04 -19.40 -24.67
CA LYS A 343 0.85 -18.44 -25.44
C LYS A 343 0.06 -17.80 -26.58
N GLU A 344 -0.87 -18.55 -27.17
CA GLU A 344 -1.75 -18.10 -28.24
C GLU A 344 -2.79 -17.09 -27.75
N GLU A 345 -3.25 -17.21 -26.51
CA GLU A 345 -4.15 -16.25 -25.89
C GLU A 345 -3.43 -14.96 -25.50
N ILE A 346 -2.23 -15.09 -24.94
CA ILE A 346 -1.38 -13.94 -24.57
C ILE A 346 -1.01 -13.13 -25.81
N ALA A 347 -0.70 -13.78 -26.95
CA ALA A 347 -0.37 -13.09 -28.19
C ALA A 347 -1.54 -12.27 -28.78
N LYS A 348 -2.78 -12.49 -28.30
CA LYS A 348 -4.00 -11.81 -28.76
C LYS A 348 -4.40 -10.63 -27.87
N VAL A 349 -3.58 -10.24 -26.90
CA VAL A 349 -3.94 -9.18 -25.95
C VAL A 349 -2.80 -8.19 -25.75
N LEU A 350 -3.15 -6.93 -25.54
CA LEU A 350 -2.26 -5.96 -24.92
C LEU A 350 -2.54 -5.96 -23.42
N LEU A 351 -1.50 -6.13 -22.61
CA LEU A 351 -1.60 -6.14 -21.15
C LEU A 351 -0.76 -5.01 -20.57
N ILE A 352 -1.33 -4.29 -19.61
CA ILE A 352 -0.61 -3.26 -18.86
C ILE A 352 0.15 -3.93 -17.72
N LEU A 353 1.48 -3.83 -17.79
CA LEU A 353 2.41 -4.30 -16.76
C LEU A 353 3.06 -3.08 -16.09
N GLY A 354 3.01 -3.01 -14.76
CA GLY A 354 3.54 -1.90 -13.98
C GLY A 354 4.45 -2.36 -12.83
N GLY A 355 5.42 -1.50 -12.49
CA GLY A 355 6.36 -1.65 -11.37
C GLY A 355 7.12 -0.32 -11.15
N ASP A 356 7.80 -0.16 -10.01
CA ASP A 356 8.50 1.08 -9.67
C ASP A 356 9.97 1.07 -10.15
N GLN A 357 10.22 1.65 -11.32
CA GLN A 357 11.58 1.72 -11.90
C GLN A 357 12.51 2.75 -11.20
N SER A 358 12.21 3.15 -9.97
CA SER A 358 12.82 4.29 -9.27
C SER A 358 14.30 4.10 -8.90
N THR A 359 14.81 2.85 -8.86
CA THR A 359 16.21 2.55 -8.49
C THR A 359 17.24 3.23 -9.40
N ARG A 360 16.87 3.59 -10.64
CA ARG A 360 17.81 4.14 -11.64
C ARG A 360 18.20 5.61 -11.38
N VAL A 361 17.31 6.41 -10.78
CA VAL A 361 17.52 7.87 -10.61
C VAL A 361 18.77 8.16 -9.77
N ILE A 362 18.92 7.47 -8.65
CA ILE A 362 20.06 7.69 -7.73
C ILE A 362 21.37 7.26 -8.35
N SER A 363 21.39 6.13 -9.07
CA SER A 363 22.62 5.65 -9.69
C SER A 363 23.15 6.60 -10.76
N THR A 364 22.26 7.26 -11.49
CA THR A 364 22.62 8.18 -12.58
C THR A 364 23.14 9.51 -12.06
N HIS A 365 22.52 10.07 -11.01
CA HIS A 365 22.82 11.41 -10.52
C HIS A 365 23.60 11.43 -9.20
N TRP A 366 24.24 10.32 -8.83
CA TRP A 366 25.03 10.25 -7.59
C TRP A 366 26.25 11.18 -7.63
N GLY A 367 26.83 11.41 -8.81
CA GLY A 367 28.10 12.13 -8.97
C GLY A 367 29.34 11.23 -8.90
N PRO A 368 30.54 11.82 -9.09
CA PRO A 368 31.82 11.11 -9.11
C PRO A 368 32.08 10.37 -7.78
N GLU A 369 32.73 9.21 -7.85
CA GLU A 369 33.11 8.42 -6.66
C GLU A 369 34.41 8.91 -6.03
N THR A 370 35.28 9.48 -6.84
CA THR A 370 36.58 10.01 -6.45
C THR A 370 36.52 11.54 -6.45
N GLY A 371 37.23 12.16 -5.50
CA GLY A 371 37.20 13.60 -5.28
C GLY A 371 36.26 14.03 -4.15
N ASP A 372 36.31 15.33 -3.87
CA ASP A 372 35.49 15.99 -2.86
C ASP A 372 34.01 15.92 -3.27
N ALA A 373 33.17 15.38 -2.39
CA ALA A 373 31.73 15.34 -2.61
C ALA A 373 31.12 16.73 -2.74
N MET A 374 31.74 17.74 -2.13
CA MET A 374 31.32 19.14 -2.20
C MET A 374 31.81 19.86 -3.45
N ALA A 375 32.60 19.20 -4.32
CA ALA A 375 33.05 19.79 -5.57
C ALA A 375 31.89 20.04 -6.55
N ASP A 376 30.82 19.25 -6.46
CA ASP A 376 29.61 19.43 -7.25
C ASP A 376 28.35 19.28 -6.38
N LEU A 377 27.81 20.43 -5.97
CA LEU A 377 26.63 20.54 -5.13
C LEU A 377 25.35 20.03 -5.81
N SER A 378 25.34 19.85 -7.14
CA SER A 378 24.20 19.33 -7.88
C SER A 378 24.04 17.80 -7.78
N THR A 379 24.97 17.12 -7.11
CA THR A 379 24.98 15.67 -7.00
C THR A 379 24.23 15.16 -5.77
N PHE A 380 23.61 13.98 -5.87
CA PHE A 380 23.02 13.33 -4.69
C PHE A 380 24.07 12.97 -3.63
N ARG A 381 25.34 12.81 -3.99
CA ARG A 381 26.43 12.63 -3.02
C ARG A 381 26.61 13.87 -2.14
N ALA A 382 26.65 15.06 -2.74
CA ALA A 382 26.74 16.32 -2.00
C ALA A 382 25.52 16.50 -1.08
N ALA A 383 24.32 16.32 -1.62
CA ALA A 383 23.09 16.44 -0.84
C ALA A 383 23.02 15.41 0.31
N ASN A 384 23.48 14.18 0.10
CA ASN A 384 23.51 13.14 1.12
C ASN A 384 24.45 13.53 2.28
N GLU A 385 25.59 14.15 2.00
CA GLU A 385 26.52 14.65 3.02
C GLU A 385 25.98 15.89 3.74
N LEU A 386 25.48 16.90 3.01
CA LEU A 386 24.89 18.12 3.57
C LEU A 386 23.71 17.82 4.49
N LEU A 387 22.86 16.86 4.11
CA LEU A 387 21.69 16.45 4.89
C LEU A 387 22.03 15.41 5.98
N ASN A 388 23.32 15.06 6.14
CA ASN A 388 23.82 14.04 7.06
C ASN A 388 23.03 12.71 6.94
N ARG A 389 22.74 12.32 5.71
CA ARG A 389 22.03 11.09 5.36
C ARG A 389 23.05 9.97 5.17
N LYS A 390 22.60 8.73 5.40
CA LYS A 390 23.42 7.52 5.27
C LYS A 390 23.02 6.68 4.06
N VAL A 391 22.58 7.35 2.99
CA VAL A 391 22.31 6.68 1.72
C VAL A 391 23.64 6.28 1.12
N LYS A 392 23.73 5.04 0.64
CA LYS A 392 24.92 4.52 -0.02
C LYS A 392 24.66 4.46 -1.51
N LYS A 393 25.67 4.81 -2.31
CA LYS A 393 25.68 4.45 -3.73
C LYS A 393 25.81 2.93 -3.82
N SER A 394 24.71 2.28 -4.15
CA SER A 394 24.72 0.88 -4.52
C SER A 394 23.82 0.70 -5.73
N LYS A 395 23.97 -0.43 -6.43
CA LYS A 395 23.08 -0.78 -7.54
C LYS A 395 21.62 -0.88 -7.08
N ARG A 396 21.38 -1.10 -5.79
CA ARG A 396 20.07 -1.19 -5.13
C ARG A 396 20.17 -0.51 -3.75
N PRO A 397 20.08 0.82 -3.66
CA PRO A 397 20.07 1.50 -2.37
C PRO A 397 18.78 1.18 -1.62
N ASP A 398 18.82 1.27 -0.29
CA ASP A 398 17.61 1.11 0.52
C ASP A 398 16.55 2.13 0.07
N TYR A 399 15.40 1.64 -0.40
CA TYR A 399 14.40 2.42 -1.12
C TYR A 399 13.94 3.67 -0.37
N TYR A 400 13.51 3.55 0.89
CA TYR A 400 12.96 4.69 1.64
C TYR A 400 14.01 5.78 1.94
N PRO A 401 15.24 5.45 2.42
CA PRO A 401 16.30 6.43 2.53
C PRO A 401 16.63 7.12 1.19
N ALA A 402 16.73 6.33 0.12
CA ALA A 402 16.97 6.80 -1.24
C ALA A 402 15.91 7.79 -1.72
N GLN A 403 14.64 7.39 -1.64
CA GLN A 403 13.49 8.19 -2.01
C GLN A 403 13.41 9.48 -1.19
N GLY A 404 13.66 9.39 0.12
CA GLY A 404 13.72 10.55 1.01
C GLY A 404 14.79 11.55 0.57
N LEU A 405 16.00 11.09 0.24
CA LEU A 405 17.06 11.95 -0.28
C LEU A 405 16.62 12.67 -1.56
N VAL A 406 16.05 11.95 -2.54
CA VAL A 406 15.60 12.55 -3.80
C VAL A 406 14.56 13.64 -3.58
N PHE A 407 13.54 13.38 -2.76
CA PHE A 407 12.48 14.36 -2.51
C PHE A 407 12.93 15.54 -1.67
N ASP A 408 13.77 15.31 -0.66
CA ASP A 408 14.31 16.38 0.19
C ASP A 408 15.22 17.30 -0.63
N THR A 409 16.07 16.74 -1.51
CA THR A 409 16.91 17.52 -2.45
C THR A 409 16.05 18.37 -3.37
N LEU A 410 15.08 17.76 -4.08
CA LEU A 410 14.18 18.49 -5.00
C LEU A 410 13.46 19.64 -4.28
N LYS A 411 12.97 19.38 -3.07
CA LYS A 411 12.26 20.38 -2.29
C LYS A 411 13.17 21.55 -1.90
N LEU A 412 14.40 21.27 -1.47
CA LEU A 412 15.37 22.30 -1.12
C LEU A 412 15.74 23.17 -2.33
N GLU A 413 16.01 22.55 -3.47
CA GLU A 413 16.34 23.27 -4.71
C GLU A 413 15.18 24.17 -5.17
N VAL A 414 13.93 23.70 -5.07
CA VAL A 414 12.77 24.53 -5.41
C VAL A 414 12.62 25.71 -4.44
N LEU A 415 12.86 25.51 -3.14
CA LEU A 415 12.83 26.61 -2.18
C LEU A 415 13.99 27.60 -2.41
N ASP A 416 15.14 27.13 -2.86
CA ASP A 416 16.24 28.01 -3.25
C ASP A 416 15.89 28.83 -4.50
N CYS A 417 15.20 28.23 -5.48
CA CYS A 417 14.67 28.97 -6.62
C CYS A 417 13.69 30.08 -6.20
N TRP A 418 12.90 29.85 -5.14
CA TRP A 418 12.04 30.89 -4.55
C TRP A 418 12.85 32.03 -3.94
N LYS A 419 13.94 31.73 -3.22
CA LYS A 419 14.85 32.75 -2.66
C LYS A 419 15.46 33.61 -3.75
N VAL A 420 15.96 32.98 -4.81
CA VAL A 420 16.55 33.67 -5.97
C VAL A 420 15.51 34.53 -6.69
N LEU A 421 14.28 34.03 -6.90
CA LEU A 421 13.24 34.79 -7.58
C LEU A 421 12.77 36.01 -6.78
N LEU A 422 12.63 35.87 -5.47
CA LEU A 422 12.15 36.92 -4.57
C LEU A 422 13.27 37.86 -4.09
N ASP A 423 14.53 37.54 -4.40
CA ASP A 423 15.72 38.24 -3.91
C ASP A 423 15.77 38.31 -2.38
N VAL A 424 15.53 37.17 -1.72
CA VAL A 424 15.50 37.05 -0.25
C VAL A 424 16.37 35.92 0.25
N THR A 425 16.95 36.10 1.44
CA THR A 425 17.75 35.07 2.11
C THR A 425 16.91 34.14 2.99
N ASP A 426 15.81 34.66 3.53
CA ASP A 426 14.88 33.97 4.44
C ASP A 426 13.43 34.13 3.95
N LEU A 427 12.87 33.02 3.46
CA LEU A 427 11.49 32.94 2.99
C LEU A 427 10.48 33.06 4.14
N GLU A 428 10.80 32.52 5.32
CA GLU A 428 9.89 32.57 6.47
C GLU A 428 9.74 34.00 6.97
N ALA A 429 10.87 34.72 7.13
CA ALA A 429 10.86 36.12 7.49
C ALA A 429 10.14 36.99 6.45
N HIS A 430 10.33 36.72 5.16
CA HIS A 430 9.67 37.44 4.07
C HIS A 430 8.14 37.33 4.13
N PHE A 431 7.62 36.10 4.27
CA PHE A 431 6.18 35.85 4.32
C PHE A 431 5.55 36.04 5.70
N ALA A 432 6.33 36.31 6.76
CA ALA A 432 5.82 36.64 8.09
C ALA A 432 5.41 38.12 8.22
N GLN A 433 5.95 39.00 7.38
CA GLN A 433 5.56 40.42 7.37
C GLN A 433 4.18 40.55 6.72
N GLU A 434 3.17 41.00 7.48
CA GLU A 434 1.74 41.01 7.09
C GLU A 434 1.43 41.73 5.76
N SER A 435 2.32 42.59 5.26
CA SER A 435 2.21 43.25 3.96
C SER A 435 2.52 42.33 2.77
N ALA A 436 3.18 41.18 2.98
CA ALA A 436 3.46 40.15 2.00
C ALA A 436 2.40 39.03 2.01
N CYS A 437 1.14 39.39 2.30
CA CYS A 437 -0.05 38.56 2.16
C CYS A 437 -0.26 38.23 0.66
N SER A 438 0.65 37.44 0.11
CA SER A 438 0.75 37.15 -1.31
C SER A 438 -0.50 36.42 -1.74
N ASP A 439 -1.20 36.99 -2.71
CA ASP A 439 -2.31 36.32 -3.36
C ASP A 439 -1.82 34.99 -3.95
N ILE A 440 -2.64 33.95 -3.85
CA ILE A 440 -2.27 32.62 -4.31
C ILE A 440 -2.07 32.59 -5.82
N GLU A 441 -2.79 33.44 -6.56
CA GLU A 441 -2.63 33.59 -8.00
C GLU A 441 -1.28 34.26 -8.35
N ASP A 442 -0.81 35.20 -7.54
CA ASP A 442 0.52 35.78 -7.69
C ASP A 442 1.62 34.74 -7.44
N LEU A 443 1.47 33.92 -6.41
CA LEU A 443 2.38 32.81 -6.13
C LEU A 443 2.39 31.79 -7.27
N LEU A 444 1.22 31.45 -7.84
CA LEU A 444 1.15 30.55 -8.99
C LEU A 444 1.83 31.13 -10.24
N ARG A 445 1.67 32.44 -10.48
CA ARG A 445 2.35 33.14 -11.58
C ARG A 445 3.87 33.12 -11.41
N GLN A 446 4.37 33.40 -10.20
CA GLN A 446 5.80 33.34 -9.88
C GLN A 446 6.34 31.90 -9.98
N ALA A 447 5.58 30.92 -9.50
CA ALA A 447 5.92 29.51 -9.66
C ALA A 447 5.98 29.07 -11.12
N GLY A 448 5.14 29.64 -12.00
CA GLY A 448 5.23 29.45 -13.44
C GLY A 448 6.58 29.92 -14.01
N GLN A 449 7.11 31.03 -13.51
CA GLN A 449 8.44 31.52 -13.92
C GLN A 449 9.56 30.57 -13.46
N ILE A 450 9.50 30.08 -12.20
CA ILE A 450 10.43 29.07 -11.69
C ILE A 450 10.37 27.81 -12.56
N SER A 451 9.16 27.32 -12.85
CA SER A 451 8.97 26.12 -13.66
C SER A 451 9.53 26.26 -15.07
N GLN A 452 9.34 27.42 -15.71
CA GLN A 452 9.88 27.67 -17.04
C GLN A 452 11.41 27.78 -17.03
N ARG A 453 11.98 28.46 -16.02
CA ARG A 453 13.42 28.69 -15.91
C ARG A 453 14.24 27.48 -15.47
N TYR A 454 13.71 26.63 -14.60
CA TYR A 454 14.50 25.59 -13.94
C TYR A 454 13.96 24.17 -14.13
N LEU A 455 12.69 24.00 -14.48
CA LEU A 455 12.03 22.69 -14.56
C LEU A 455 11.60 22.30 -15.98
N SER A 456 11.93 23.09 -17.01
CA SER A 456 11.58 22.80 -18.40
C SER A 456 12.77 22.25 -19.18
N ALA A 457 12.56 21.30 -20.08
CA ALA A 457 13.64 20.81 -20.96
C ALA A 457 14.23 21.90 -21.87
N ARG A 458 13.50 23.01 -22.08
CA ARG A 458 13.96 24.17 -22.84
C ARG A 458 14.97 25.02 -22.06
N SER A 459 14.92 25.05 -20.72
CA SER A 459 15.90 25.80 -19.94
C SER A 459 17.28 25.16 -19.96
N ALA A 460 17.36 23.83 -20.07
CA ALA A 460 18.62 23.10 -20.24
C ALA A 460 19.33 23.38 -21.58
N GLN A 461 18.65 24.00 -22.56
CA GLN A 461 19.26 24.44 -23.83
C GLN A 461 19.64 25.93 -23.83
N ALA A 462 19.21 26.70 -22.83
CA ALA A 462 19.45 28.13 -22.71
C ALA A 462 20.51 28.50 -21.66
N ALA A 463 20.95 27.54 -20.85
CA ALA A 463 22.14 27.60 -19.99
C ALA A 463 23.31 26.92 -20.71
#